data_AF-A0A0F4IU13-F1
#
_entry.id   AF-A0A0F4IU13-F1
#
_cell.length_a   1.000
_cell.length_b   1.000
_cell.length_c   1.000
_cell.angle_alpha   90.00
_cell.angle_beta   90.00
_cell.angle_gamma   90.00
#
_symmetry.space_group_name_H-M   'P 1'
#
loop_
_entity.id
_entity.type
_entity.pdbx_description
1 polymer ?
#
loop_
_entity_poly.entity_id
_entity_poly.type
_entity_poly.pdbx_seq_one_letter_code
_entity_poly.pdbx_strand_id
1 'polypeptide(L)'
;MRLSRFAALTSSLLLAAGAALFGAGQAAAQADFGYVALGDSYSSGVGAGNYDSASGSCKRTTRAYPALWAAAHSPQTFSFTACSGARTGDVLSGQLGPLNSGTDLVSITIGGNDAGFSDVMTTCVLQSESTCVNRVNQAKAYVDSTLPGQLDQVYDAIRGRAPSAKVVVLGYPRFYQLNGSCIAGLTEGERSAINGASDYLNAAIAKRAADHGFTFAPVVGA
;
A
#
# COMPACT_ATOMS: atom_id res chain seq x y z
N MET A 1 23.87 30.13 63.75
CA MET A 1 23.02 30.89 62.82
C MET A 1 23.81 32.11 62.37
N ARG A 2 23.99 32.47 61.10
CA ARG A 2 23.02 32.52 60.01
C ARG A 2 23.81 32.41 58.69
N LEU A 3 23.50 31.39 57.90
CA LEU A 3 23.93 31.28 56.50
C LEU A 3 23.58 32.59 55.79
N SER A 4 24.57 33.19 55.13
CA SER A 4 24.46 34.45 54.42
C SER A 4 23.42 34.31 53.31
N ARG A 5 22.40 35.17 53.35
CA ARG A 5 21.26 35.22 52.41
C ARG A 5 21.66 35.36 50.93
N PHE A 6 22.92 35.61 50.64
CA PHE A 6 23.45 35.76 49.28
C PHE A 6 23.79 34.44 48.58
N ALA A 7 24.07 33.35 49.32
CA ALA A 7 24.36 32.05 48.70
C ALA A 7 23.10 31.31 48.20
N ALA A 8 21.92 31.69 48.71
CA ALA A 8 20.66 31.09 48.29
C ALA A 8 20.15 31.65 46.95
N LEU A 9 20.54 32.87 46.55
CA LEU A 9 20.05 33.53 45.34
C LEU A 9 20.79 33.12 44.06
N THR A 10 22.05 32.70 44.16
CA THR A 10 22.84 32.27 42.98
C THR A 10 22.54 30.83 42.57
N SER A 11 22.06 29.99 43.49
CA SER A 11 21.67 28.60 43.18
C SER A 11 20.32 28.50 42.46
N SER A 12 19.42 29.47 42.67
CA SER A 12 18.10 29.51 42.01
C SER A 12 18.17 29.97 40.54
N LEU A 13 19.12 30.84 40.18
CA LEU A 13 19.28 31.29 38.78
C LEU A 13 19.88 30.22 37.87
N LEU A 14 20.74 29.34 38.39
CA LEU A 14 21.36 28.27 37.61
C LEU A 14 20.40 27.11 37.32
N LEU A 15 19.43 26.83 38.20
CA LEU A 15 18.36 25.85 37.91
C LEU A 15 17.34 26.36 36.88
N ALA A 16 17.03 27.67 36.87
CA ALA A 16 16.11 28.25 35.89
C ALA A 16 16.73 28.34 34.49
N ALA A 17 18.05 28.57 34.38
CA ALA A 17 18.75 28.57 33.10
C ALA A 17 18.94 27.17 32.51
N GLY A 18 19.03 26.12 33.34
CA GLY A 18 19.10 24.72 32.88
C GLY A 18 17.81 24.25 32.20
N ALA A 19 16.64 24.63 32.72
CA ALA A 19 15.34 24.21 32.17
C ALA A 19 15.01 24.83 30.80
N ALA A 20 15.66 25.94 30.41
CA ALA A 20 15.51 26.54 29.09
C ALA A 20 16.42 25.90 28.01
N LEU A 21 17.47 25.18 28.42
CA LEU A 21 18.40 24.49 27.51
C LEU A 21 18.00 23.05 27.21
N PHE A 22 17.21 22.42 28.08
CA PHE A 22 16.48 21.19 27.74
C PHE A 22 15.17 21.58 27.08
N GLY A 23 15.25 22.05 25.84
CA GLY A 23 14.07 22.31 25.03
C GLY A 23 13.12 21.13 25.15
N ALA A 24 11.92 21.40 25.66
CA ALA A 24 10.81 20.47 25.53
C ALA A 24 10.76 20.12 24.05
N GLY A 25 11.13 18.89 23.69
CA GLY A 25 11.03 18.42 22.32
C GLY A 25 9.62 18.72 21.88
N GLN A 26 9.47 19.59 20.88
CA GLN A 26 8.16 19.88 20.31
C GLN A 26 7.63 18.53 19.84
N ALA A 27 6.66 17.98 20.57
CA ALA A 27 5.94 16.82 20.09
C ALA A 27 5.40 17.22 18.73
N ALA A 28 5.85 16.56 17.67
CA ALA A 28 5.39 16.85 16.33
C ALA A 28 3.85 16.79 16.38
N ALA A 29 3.21 17.91 16.04
CA ALA A 29 1.76 17.98 16.04
C ALA A 29 1.27 16.90 15.08
N GLN A 30 0.50 15.94 15.60
CA GLN A 30 -0.07 14.88 14.80
C GLN A 30 -0.99 15.53 13.77
N ALA A 31 -0.89 15.10 12.51
CA ALA A 31 -1.69 15.68 11.45
C ALA A 31 -3.16 15.31 11.66
N ASP A 32 -4.06 16.26 11.40
CA ASP A 32 -5.49 16.11 11.63
C ASP A 32 -6.17 15.37 10.47
N PHE A 33 -5.77 14.11 10.26
CA PHE A 33 -6.39 13.23 9.28
C PHE A 33 -6.21 11.74 9.61
N GLY A 34 -7.18 10.91 9.24
CA GLY A 34 -7.14 9.44 9.37
C GLY A 34 -6.75 8.73 8.08
N TYR A 35 -5.90 7.71 8.17
CA TYR A 35 -5.42 6.91 7.05
C TYR A 35 -5.72 5.42 7.22
N VAL A 36 -6.38 4.82 6.22
CA VAL A 36 -6.60 3.37 6.14
C VAL A 36 -5.93 2.79 4.89
N ALA A 37 -5.04 1.82 5.09
CA ALA A 37 -4.33 1.14 4.01
C ALA A 37 -4.88 -0.28 3.81
N LEU A 38 -5.55 -0.46 2.67
CA LEU A 38 -6.17 -1.71 2.23
C LEU A 38 -5.28 -2.39 1.18
N GLY A 39 -5.66 -3.60 0.79
CA GLY A 39 -5.20 -4.25 -0.42
C GLY A 39 -4.47 -5.57 -0.19
N ASP A 40 -3.64 -5.91 -1.17
CA ASP A 40 -2.94 -7.18 -1.27
C ASP A 40 -1.46 -7.10 -0.81
N SER A 41 -0.64 -8.05 -1.27
CA SER A 41 0.78 -8.16 -0.96
C SER A 41 1.61 -6.94 -1.38
N TYR A 42 1.21 -6.20 -2.42
CA TYR A 42 1.91 -4.99 -2.85
C TYR A 42 1.71 -3.84 -1.86
N SER A 43 0.56 -3.80 -1.20
CA SER A 43 0.29 -2.86 -0.12
C SER A 43 0.82 -3.36 1.22
N SER A 44 0.76 -4.66 1.51
CA SER A 44 1.30 -5.21 2.77
C SER A 44 2.83 -5.15 2.83
N GLY A 45 3.51 -5.15 1.68
CA GLY A 45 4.96 -5.05 1.57
C GLY A 45 5.68 -6.40 1.52
N VAL A 46 5.04 -7.44 0.99
CA VAL A 46 5.74 -8.71 0.72
C VAL A 46 6.96 -8.44 -0.17
N GLY A 47 8.11 -8.97 0.24
CA GLY A 47 9.40 -8.73 -0.39
C GLY A 47 10.28 -7.71 0.36
N ALA A 48 9.69 -6.82 1.18
CA ALA A 48 10.46 -5.80 1.91
C ALA A 48 11.03 -6.28 3.26
N GLY A 49 10.68 -7.50 3.70
CA GLY A 49 11.17 -8.12 4.95
C GLY A 49 10.69 -7.41 6.22
N ASN A 50 11.20 -7.81 7.38
CA ASN A 50 10.81 -7.25 8.70
C ASN A 50 9.28 -7.23 8.93
N TYR A 51 8.63 -8.36 8.68
CA TYR A 51 7.18 -8.46 8.84
C TYR A 51 6.79 -8.40 10.31
N ASP A 52 5.72 -7.66 10.59
CA ASP A 52 5.05 -7.66 11.88
C ASP A 52 4.49 -9.07 12.15
N SER A 53 4.92 -9.69 13.24
CA SER A 53 4.46 -11.03 13.64
C SER A 53 2.96 -11.06 13.92
N ALA A 54 2.38 -9.96 14.43
CA ALA A 54 0.95 -9.84 14.67
C ALA A 54 0.13 -9.83 13.37
N SER A 55 0.76 -9.51 12.23
CA SER A 55 0.12 -9.61 10.92
C SER A 55 0.03 -11.04 10.38
N GLY A 56 0.74 -12.00 10.97
CA GLY A 56 0.66 -13.41 10.63
C GLY A 56 0.94 -13.71 9.15
N SER A 57 -0.05 -14.28 8.46
CA SER A 57 0.02 -14.59 7.02
C SER A 57 -0.19 -13.36 6.13
N CYS A 58 -0.69 -12.24 6.66
CA CYS A 58 -0.86 -11.02 5.88
C CYS A 58 0.47 -10.35 5.51
N LYS A 59 1.56 -10.67 6.21
CA LYS A 59 2.91 -10.18 5.92
C LYS A 59 2.96 -8.66 5.75
N ARG A 60 2.39 -7.93 6.70
CA ARG A 60 2.54 -6.48 6.78
C ARG A 60 3.91 -6.14 7.34
N THR A 61 4.57 -5.12 6.78
CA THR A 61 5.88 -4.67 7.25
C THR A 61 5.93 -3.16 7.39
N THR A 62 6.74 -2.69 8.34
CA THR A 62 7.04 -1.26 8.53
C THR A 62 7.80 -0.64 7.35
N ARG A 63 8.28 -1.47 6.42
CA ARG A 63 8.94 -1.05 5.17
C ARG A 63 7.99 -0.97 3.98
N ALA A 64 6.71 -1.29 4.16
CA ALA A 64 5.70 -1.16 3.13
C ALA A 64 5.36 0.32 2.89
N TYR A 65 4.97 0.68 1.66
CA TYR A 65 4.65 2.07 1.32
C TYR A 65 3.61 2.70 2.28
N PRO A 66 2.57 2.00 2.77
CA PRO A 66 1.63 2.61 3.70
C PRO A 66 2.27 2.98 5.03
N ALA A 67 3.09 2.09 5.59
CA ALA A 67 3.76 2.32 6.85
C ALA A 67 4.80 3.44 6.75
N LEU A 68 5.57 3.48 5.66
CA LEU A 68 6.52 4.55 5.38
C LEU A 68 5.81 5.90 5.23
N TRP A 69 4.70 5.93 4.50
CA TRP A 69 3.93 7.15 4.31
C TRP A 69 3.33 7.64 5.63
N ALA A 70 2.73 6.76 6.43
CA ALA A 70 2.20 7.10 7.75
C ALA A 70 3.29 7.62 8.70
N ALA A 71 4.48 7.01 8.70
CA ALA A 71 5.60 7.47 9.51
C ALA A 71 6.08 8.88 9.11
N ALA A 72 6.06 9.19 7.81
CA ALA A 72 6.49 10.49 7.29
C ALA A 72 5.46 11.62 7.47
N HIS A 73 4.16 11.30 7.58
CA HIS A 73 3.08 12.30 7.61
C HIS A 73 2.31 12.34 8.95
N SER A 74 2.59 11.41 9.86
CA SER A 74 2.03 11.35 11.22
C SER A 74 0.49 11.55 11.26
N PRO A 75 -0.31 10.72 10.56
CA PRO A 75 -1.77 10.81 10.62
C PRO A 75 -2.28 10.62 12.06
N GLN A 76 -3.42 11.22 12.39
CA GLN A 76 -4.09 11.04 13.68
C GLN A 76 -4.39 9.56 13.96
N THR A 77 -4.85 8.85 12.93
CA THR A 77 -5.07 7.41 12.98
C THR A 77 -4.46 6.73 11.77
N PHE A 78 -3.86 5.55 11.98
CA PHE A 78 -3.37 4.70 10.90
C PHE A 78 -3.85 3.27 11.13
N SER A 79 -4.67 2.77 10.20
CA SER A 79 -5.09 1.37 10.20
C SER A 79 -4.55 0.67 8.97
N PHE A 80 -3.79 -0.40 9.19
CA PHE A 80 -3.13 -1.14 8.13
C PHE A 80 -3.72 -2.56 8.03
N THR A 81 -4.66 -2.75 7.12
CA THR A 81 -5.41 -4.01 6.97
C THR A 81 -5.08 -4.76 5.68
N ALA A 82 -4.21 -4.23 4.82
CA ALA A 82 -3.69 -4.97 3.67
C ALA A 82 -3.15 -6.36 4.06
N CYS A 83 -3.34 -7.32 3.17
CA CYS A 83 -3.03 -8.71 3.44
C CYS A 83 -2.50 -9.42 2.20
N SER A 84 -1.35 -10.08 2.33
CA SER A 84 -0.80 -10.93 1.27
C SER A 84 -1.83 -11.94 0.76
N GLY A 85 -1.96 -12.04 -0.56
CA GLY A 85 -2.90 -12.96 -1.23
C GLY A 85 -4.34 -12.46 -1.31
N ALA A 86 -4.66 -11.29 -0.75
CA ALA A 86 -6.03 -10.77 -0.77
C ALA A 86 -6.55 -10.57 -2.20
N ARG A 87 -7.80 -11.00 -2.40
CA ARG A 87 -8.68 -10.70 -3.52
C ARG A 87 -9.71 -9.64 -3.12
N THR A 88 -10.47 -9.14 -4.07
CA THR A 88 -11.55 -8.18 -3.83
C THR A 88 -12.53 -8.64 -2.73
N GLY A 89 -12.91 -9.91 -2.73
CA GLY A 89 -13.75 -10.52 -1.69
C GLY A 89 -13.13 -10.50 -0.27
N ASP A 90 -11.81 -10.63 -0.16
CA ASP A 90 -11.10 -10.57 1.13
C ASP A 90 -11.06 -9.13 1.66
N VAL A 91 -10.94 -8.15 0.76
CA VAL A 91 -11.05 -6.73 1.15
C VAL A 91 -12.43 -6.47 1.72
N LEU A 92 -13.49 -6.85 1.00
CA LEU A 92 -14.89 -6.65 1.42
C LEU A 92 -15.21 -7.29 2.78
N SER A 93 -14.73 -8.51 3.01
CA SER A 93 -15.06 -9.29 4.21
C SER A 93 -14.15 -9.00 5.41
N GLY A 94 -12.90 -8.58 5.19
CA GLY A 94 -11.88 -8.57 6.23
C GLY A 94 -11.11 -7.27 6.43
N GLN A 95 -11.15 -6.32 5.49
CA GLN A 95 -10.25 -5.15 5.55
C GLN A 95 -10.95 -3.81 5.80
N LEU A 96 -12.27 -3.72 5.56
CA LEU A 96 -13.00 -2.44 5.62
C LEU A 96 -13.38 -1.98 7.04
N GLY A 97 -13.18 -2.80 8.07
CA GLY A 97 -13.63 -2.52 9.45
C GLY A 97 -13.20 -1.15 10.02
N PRO A 98 -11.97 -0.67 9.78
CA PRO A 98 -11.54 0.64 10.26
C PRO A 98 -12.12 1.85 9.51
N LEU A 99 -12.71 1.66 8.32
CA LEU A 99 -13.26 2.75 7.53
C LEU A 99 -14.50 3.34 8.21
N ASN A 100 -14.55 4.67 8.27
CA ASN A 100 -15.68 5.42 8.80
C ASN A 100 -15.72 6.85 8.22
N SER A 101 -16.72 7.64 8.62
CA SER A 101 -16.91 9.02 8.13
C SER A 101 -15.75 9.98 8.43
N GLY A 102 -14.90 9.69 9.41
CA GLY A 102 -13.68 10.44 9.74
C GLY A 102 -12.41 9.86 9.09
N THR A 103 -12.54 8.93 8.14
CA THR A 103 -11.40 8.52 7.31
C THR A 103 -11.18 9.55 6.21
N ASP A 104 -9.95 10.07 6.09
CA ASP A 104 -9.61 11.11 5.12
C ASP A 104 -8.79 10.58 3.94
N LEU A 105 -7.98 9.54 4.17
CA LEU A 105 -7.14 8.92 3.16
C LEU A 105 -7.36 7.41 3.16
N VAL A 106 -7.56 6.84 1.97
CA VAL A 106 -7.51 5.39 1.72
C VAL A 106 -6.52 5.11 0.61
N SER A 107 -5.65 4.12 0.80
CA SER A 107 -4.83 3.56 -0.27
C SER A 107 -5.17 2.10 -0.51
N ILE A 108 -5.05 1.63 -1.75
CA ILE A 108 -5.32 0.23 -2.08
C ILE A 108 -4.56 -0.24 -3.34
N THR A 109 -4.01 -1.45 -3.28
CA THR A 109 -3.70 -2.30 -4.45
C THR A 109 -4.59 -3.54 -4.37
N ILE A 110 -5.39 -3.81 -5.41
CA ILE A 110 -6.24 -5.01 -5.45
C ILE A 110 -6.58 -5.39 -6.89
N GLY A 111 -6.89 -6.68 -7.12
CA GLY A 111 -7.31 -7.21 -8.41
C GLY A 111 -6.31 -8.18 -9.06
N GLY A 112 -5.01 -8.09 -8.72
CA GLY A 112 -3.99 -8.98 -9.28
C GLY A 112 -4.21 -10.46 -8.89
N ASN A 113 -4.59 -10.72 -7.63
CA ASN A 113 -4.89 -12.08 -7.17
C ASN A 113 -6.19 -12.63 -7.75
N ASP A 114 -7.17 -11.76 -8.01
CA ASP A 114 -8.45 -12.11 -8.65
C ASP A 114 -8.21 -12.58 -10.08
N ALA A 115 -7.37 -11.85 -10.84
CA ALA A 115 -6.93 -12.23 -12.19
C ALA A 115 -6.00 -13.46 -12.22
N GLY A 116 -5.60 -13.99 -11.07
CA GLY A 116 -4.77 -15.18 -10.94
C GLY A 116 -3.30 -14.94 -11.28
N PHE A 117 -2.78 -13.73 -11.01
CA PHE A 117 -1.41 -13.36 -11.38
C PHE A 117 -0.32 -14.32 -10.84
N SER A 118 -0.46 -14.81 -9.60
CA SER A 118 0.49 -15.79 -9.04
C SER A 118 0.52 -17.12 -9.79
N ASP A 119 -0.62 -17.54 -10.35
CA ASP A 119 -0.74 -18.77 -11.13
C ASP A 119 -0.20 -18.58 -12.56
N VAL A 120 -0.39 -17.37 -13.13
CA VAL A 120 0.29 -16.96 -14.37
C VAL A 120 1.81 -17.06 -14.21
N MET A 121 2.37 -16.45 -13.17
CA MET A 121 3.82 -16.47 -12.93
C MET A 121 4.35 -17.89 -12.72
N THR A 122 3.64 -18.70 -11.92
CA THR A 122 4.00 -20.11 -11.71
C THR A 122 4.00 -20.88 -13.02
N THR A 123 2.96 -20.69 -13.84
CA THR A 123 2.84 -21.35 -15.15
C THR A 123 3.98 -20.96 -16.09
N CYS A 124 4.29 -19.68 -16.18
CA CYS A 124 5.37 -19.20 -17.05
C CYS A 124 6.74 -19.71 -16.62
N VAL A 125 7.01 -19.77 -15.31
CA VAL A 125 8.30 -20.26 -14.80
C VAL A 125 8.48 -21.77 -15.03
N LEU A 126 7.40 -22.54 -14.99
CA LEU A 126 7.47 -24.01 -14.97
C LEU A 126 7.11 -24.68 -16.29
N GLN A 127 6.52 -23.97 -17.24
CA GLN A 127 5.98 -24.55 -18.48
C GLN A 127 6.57 -23.88 -19.72
N SER A 128 6.07 -24.25 -20.90
CA SER A 128 6.51 -23.66 -22.17
C SER A 128 5.99 -22.24 -22.36
N GLU A 129 6.69 -21.47 -23.19
CA GLU A 129 6.26 -20.12 -23.61
C GLU A 129 4.84 -20.10 -24.17
N SER A 130 4.47 -21.09 -24.99
CA SER A 130 3.10 -21.20 -25.52
C SER A 130 2.06 -21.32 -24.40
N THR A 131 2.35 -22.10 -23.36
CA THR A 131 1.44 -22.27 -22.22
C THR A 131 1.43 -21.03 -21.32
N CYS A 132 2.58 -20.39 -21.12
CA CYS A 132 2.69 -19.10 -20.45
C CYS A 132 1.79 -18.04 -21.12
N VAL A 133 1.97 -17.82 -22.43
CA VAL A 133 1.23 -16.81 -23.19
C VAL A 133 -0.27 -17.11 -23.20
N ASN A 134 -0.67 -18.38 -23.33
CA ASN A 134 -2.07 -18.78 -23.22
C ASN A 134 -2.65 -18.47 -21.84
N ARG A 135 -1.90 -18.74 -20.76
CA ARG A 135 -2.33 -18.46 -19.39
C ARG A 135 -2.41 -16.95 -19.11
N VAL A 136 -1.51 -16.16 -19.68
CA VAL A 136 -1.57 -14.69 -19.68
C VAL A 136 -2.86 -14.20 -20.38
N ASN A 137 -3.18 -14.75 -21.55
CA ASN A 137 -4.40 -14.36 -22.29
C ASN A 137 -5.68 -14.69 -21.52
N GLN A 138 -5.72 -15.81 -20.79
CA GLN A 138 -6.84 -16.14 -19.90
C GLN A 138 -6.97 -15.12 -18.76
N ALA A 139 -5.85 -14.69 -18.16
CA ALA A 139 -5.87 -13.64 -17.13
C ALA A 139 -6.41 -12.31 -17.69
N LYS A 140 -6.00 -11.92 -18.91
CA LYS A 140 -6.53 -10.72 -19.59
C LYS A 140 -8.04 -10.83 -19.85
N ALA A 141 -8.52 -11.99 -20.30
CA ALA A 141 -9.95 -12.22 -20.48
C ALA A 141 -10.76 -12.11 -19.16
N TYR A 142 -10.18 -12.52 -18.03
CA TYR A 142 -10.77 -12.30 -16.71
C TYR A 142 -10.81 -10.80 -16.35
N VAL A 143 -9.74 -10.07 -16.65
CA VAL A 143 -9.67 -8.61 -16.45
C VAL A 143 -10.75 -7.87 -17.26
N ASP A 144 -11.09 -8.35 -18.45
CA ASP A 144 -12.17 -7.75 -19.25
C ASP A 144 -13.57 -8.08 -18.72
N SER A 145 -13.80 -9.36 -18.40
CA SER A 145 -15.14 -9.88 -18.19
C SER A 145 -15.63 -9.80 -16.75
N THR A 146 -14.72 -9.91 -15.78
CA THR A 146 -15.10 -10.23 -14.38
C THR A 146 -14.51 -9.25 -13.38
N LEU A 147 -13.24 -8.87 -13.55
CA LEU A 147 -12.56 -7.99 -12.60
C LEU A 147 -13.27 -6.64 -12.40
N PRO A 148 -13.81 -5.95 -13.43
CA PRO A 148 -14.40 -4.64 -13.24
C PRO A 148 -15.55 -4.69 -12.22
N GLY A 149 -16.51 -5.61 -12.38
CA GLY A 149 -17.63 -5.72 -11.44
C GLY A 149 -17.19 -5.97 -9.99
N GLN A 150 -16.09 -6.70 -9.78
CA GLN A 150 -15.54 -6.91 -8.44
C GLN A 150 -14.82 -5.68 -7.87
N LEU A 151 -14.11 -4.93 -8.71
CA LEU A 151 -13.54 -3.64 -8.30
C LEU A 151 -14.64 -2.63 -7.93
N ASP A 152 -15.80 -2.66 -8.61
CA ASP A 152 -16.92 -1.76 -8.29
C ASP A 152 -17.39 -2.01 -6.86
N GLN A 153 -17.61 -3.28 -6.54
CA GLN A 153 -18.09 -3.67 -5.21
C GLN A 153 -17.15 -3.19 -4.11
N VAL A 154 -15.83 -3.32 -4.29
CA VAL A 154 -14.84 -2.81 -3.32
C VAL A 154 -14.90 -1.29 -3.24
N TYR A 155 -14.94 -0.60 -4.38
CA TYR A 155 -14.88 0.86 -4.41
C TYR A 155 -16.16 1.51 -3.88
N ASP A 156 -17.33 0.96 -4.21
CA ASP A 156 -18.62 1.33 -3.61
C ASP A 156 -18.60 1.12 -2.10
N ALA A 157 -18.07 -0.01 -1.63
CA ALA A 157 -17.99 -0.33 -0.22
C ALA A 157 -17.04 0.60 0.56
N ILE A 158 -15.96 1.07 -0.08
CA ILE A 158 -15.06 2.10 0.47
C ILE A 158 -15.82 3.42 0.54
N ARG A 159 -16.42 3.89 -0.57
CA ARG A 159 -17.12 5.18 -0.61
C ARG A 159 -18.30 5.23 0.35
N GLY A 160 -19.04 4.13 0.48
CA GLY A 160 -20.17 4.05 1.42
C GLY A 160 -19.76 4.15 2.90
N ARG A 161 -18.55 3.70 3.26
CA ARG A 161 -18.04 3.76 4.64
C ARG A 161 -17.25 5.03 4.94
N ALA A 162 -16.52 5.54 3.95
CA ALA A 162 -15.65 6.69 4.03
C ALA A 162 -16.02 7.72 2.94
N PRO A 163 -17.21 8.36 3.03
CA PRO A 163 -17.74 9.21 1.96
C PRO A 163 -16.86 10.42 1.63
N SER A 164 -16.11 10.94 2.60
CA SER A 164 -15.23 12.10 2.44
C SER A 164 -13.78 11.74 2.08
N ALA A 165 -13.40 10.46 2.16
CA ALA A 165 -12.01 10.07 1.96
C ALA A 165 -11.54 10.34 0.53
N LYS A 166 -10.30 10.83 0.41
CA LYS A 166 -9.51 10.71 -0.81
C LYS A 166 -9.04 9.27 -0.92
N VAL A 167 -9.46 8.60 -1.99
CA VAL A 167 -9.06 7.22 -2.26
C VAL A 167 -8.02 7.21 -3.37
N VAL A 168 -6.86 6.61 -3.09
CA VAL A 168 -5.77 6.42 -4.03
C VAL A 168 -5.64 4.94 -4.34
N VAL A 169 -5.94 4.57 -5.58
CA VAL A 169 -5.78 3.23 -6.11
C VAL A 169 -4.43 3.16 -6.82
N LEU A 170 -3.50 2.39 -6.28
CA LEU A 170 -2.18 2.22 -6.88
C LEU A 170 -2.23 1.08 -7.91
N GLY A 171 -1.53 1.27 -9.03
CA GLY A 171 -1.31 0.22 -10.01
C GLY A 171 -0.29 -0.82 -9.56
N TYR A 172 -0.02 -1.78 -10.45
CA TYR A 172 1.05 -2.76 -10.33
C TYR A 172 2.21 -2.41 -11.27
N PRO A 173 3.46 -2.77 -10.94
CA PRO A 173 4.60 -2.47 -11.78
C PRO A 173 4.63 -3.37 -13.03
N ARG A 174 5.40 -2.96 -14.04
CA ARG A 174 5.93 -3.91 -15.02
C ARG A 174 7.02 -4.74 -14.33
N PHE A 175 7.06 -6.03 -14.62
CA PHE A 175 7.97 -6.96 -13.95
C PHE A 175 9.36 -6.96 -14.56
N TYR A 176 9.42 -6.75 -15.88
CA TYR A 176 10.64 -6.98 -16.64
C TYR A 176 11.07 -5.75 -17.41
N GLN A 177 12.38 -5.53 -17.45
CA GLN A 177 12.99 -4.75 -18.51
C GLN A 177 13.10 -5.61 -19.77
N LEU A 178 12.69 -5.07 -20.92
CA LEU A 178 12.80 -5.74 -22.23
C LEU A 178 14.07 -5.28 -22.96
N ASN A 179 14.52 -6.04 -23.97
CA ASN A 179 15.68 -5.72 -24.80
C ASN A 179 17.00 -5.59 -24.02
N GLY A 180 17.13 -6.32 -22.89
CA GLY A 180 18.34 -6.40 -22.07
C GLY A 180 18.91 -7.82 -22.04
N SER A 181 20.11 -7.98 -21.47
CA SER A 181 20.66 -9.31 -21.19
C SER A 181 20.05 -9.86 -19.90
N CYS A 182 19.21 -10.89 -20.04
CA CYS A 182 18.67 -11.67 -18.93
C CYS A 182 19.05 -13.13 -19.18
N ILE A 183 20.14 -13.57 -18.53
CA ILE A 183 20.83 -14.83 -18.84
C ILE A 183 20.10 -16.06 -18.25
N ALA A 184 19.21 -15.83 -17.27
CA ALA A 184 18.41 -16.88 -16.64
C ALA A 184 16.96 -16.42 -16.51
N GLY A 185 16.01 -17.29 -16.89
CA GLY A 185 14.58 -17.09 -16.67
C GLY A 185 13.75 -17.14 -17.94
N LEU A 186 12.58 -16.49 -17.85
CA LEU A 186 11.57 -16.42 -18.90
C LEU A 186 12.13 -15.85 -20.20
N THR A 187 11.61 -16.30 -21.35
CA THR A 187 11.96 -15.77 -22.68
C THR A 187 11.54 -14.31 -22.83
N GLU A 188 12.05 -13.62 -23.85
CA GLU A 188 11.60 -12.25 -24.13
C GLU A 188 10.10 -12.18 -24.47
N GLY A 189 9.57 -13.19 -25.17
CA GLY A 189 8.14 -13.30 -25.47
C GLY A 189 7.30 -13.39 -24.20
N GLU A 190 7.70 -14.23 -23.24
CA GLU A 190 7.02 -14.39 -21.95
C GLU A 190 7.08 -13.10 -21.12
N ARG A 191 8.26 -12.48 -21.01
CA ARG A 191 8.44 -11.21 -20.27
C ARG A 191 7.59 -10.09 -20.88
N SER A 192 7.54 -10.00 -22.20
CA SER A 192 6.71 -9.03 -22.93
C SER A 192 5.22 -9.28 -22.68
N ALA A 193 4.77 -10.54 -22.73
CA ALA A 193 3.40 -10.91 -22.45
C ALA A 193 2.98 -10.55 -21.00
N ILE A 194 3.84 -10.83 -20.02
CA ILE A 194 3.59 -10.51 -18.60
C ILE A 194 3.51 -9.00 -18.38
N ASN A 195 4.44 -8.22 -18.96
CA ASN A 195 4.36 -6.77 -18.90
C ASN A 195 3.07 -6.23 -19.54
N GLY A 196 2.70 -6.77 -20.71
CA GLY A 196 1.46 -6.43 -21.38
C GLY A 196 0.22 -6.76 -20.53
N ALA A 197 0.24 -7.84 -19.75
CA ALA A 197 -0.81 -8.17 -18.80
C ALA A 197 -0.89 -7.18 -17.63
N SER A 198 0.25 -6.73 -17.11
CA SER A 198 0.31 -5.69 -16.07
C SER A 198 -0.26 -4.37 -16.57
N ASP A 199 0.12 -3.94 -17.79
CA ASP A 199 -0.44 -2.75 -18.42
C ASP A 199 -1.97 -2.86 -18.62
N TYR A 200 -2.43 -4.04 -19.04
CA TYR A 200 -3.85 -4.32 -19.24
C TYR A 200 -4.65 -4.25 -17.93
N LEU A 201 -4.12 -4.87 -16.87
CA LEU A 201 -4.69 -4.81 -15.52
C LEU A 201 -4.73 -3.36 -15.01
N ASN A 202 -3.63 -2.62 -15.15
CA ASN A 202 -3.55 -1.22 -14.75
C ASN A 202 -4.56 -0.34 -15.49
N ALA A 203 -4.78 -0.55 -16.79
CA ALA A 203 -5.77 0.19 -17.56
C ALA A 203 -7.19 -0.05 -17.03
N ALA A 204 -7.55 -1.30 -16.73
CA ALA A 204 -8.83 -1.63 -16.12
C ALA A 204 -8.98 -0.98 -14.73
N ILE A 205 -7.97 -1.09 -13.87
CA ILE A 205 -7.97 -0.47 -12.54
C ILE A 205 -8.10 1.05 -12.64
N ALA A 206 -7.32 1.70 -13.50
CA ALA A 206 -7.33 3.14 -13.69
C ALA A 206 -8.72 3.64 -14.14
N LYS A 207 -9.33 2.93 -15.10
CA LYS A 207 -10.69 3.22 -15.53
C LYS A 207 -11.68 3.13 -14.37
N ARG A 208 -11.62 2.05 -13.59
CA ARG A 208 -12.57 1.83 -12.50
C ARG A 208 -12.36 2.78 -11.32
N ALA A 209 -11.12 3.16 -11.04
CA ALA A 209 -10.83 4.23 -10.10
C ALA A 209 -11.45 5.56 -10.57
N ALA A 210 -11.27 5.92 -11.84
CA ALA A 210 -11.83 7.16 -12.40
C ALA A 210 -13.38 7.17 -12.38
N ASP A 211 -14.02 6.06 -12.72
CA ASP A 211 -15.49 5.91 -12.68
C ASP A 211 -16.06 6.13 -11.25
N HIS A 212 -15.24 5.98 -10.20
CA HIS A 212 -15.59 6.22 -8.79
C HIS A 212 -15.08 7.56 -8.23
N GLY A 213 -14.47 8.40 -9.08
CA GLY A 213 -13.82 9.65 -8.66
C GLY A 213 -12.59 9.43 -7.77
N PHE A 214 -11.98 8.24 -7.82
CA PHE A 214 -10.76 7.93 -7.10
C PHE A 214 -9.54 8.32 -7.92
N THR A 215 -8.42 8.57 -7.24
CA THR A 215 -7.13 8.84 -7.91
C THR A 215 -6.46 7.52 -8.27
N PHE A 216 -6.14 7.30 -9.53
CA PHE A 216 -5.22 6.23 -9.93
C PHE A 216 -3.77 6.73 -9.87
N ALA A 217 -2.90 5.98 -9.20
CA ALA A 217 -1.47 6.25 -9.13
C ALA A 217 -0.68 5.16 -9.87
N PRO A 218 -0.16 5.43 -11.09
CA PRO A 218 0.67 4.47 -11.79
C PRO A 218 2.00 4.27 -11.06
N VAL A 219 2.46 3.02 -11.00
CA VAL A 219 3.79 2.65 -10.45
C VAL A 219 4.72 2.08 -11.53
N VAL A 220 4.26 2.09 -12.78
CA VAL A 220 5.11 1.88 -13.94
C VAL A 220 5.97 3.13 -14.14
N GLY A 221 7.26 2.97 -14.43
CA GLY A 221 8.14 4.09 -14.76
C GLY A 221 7.62 4.85 -15.98
N ALA A 222 7.80 6.17 -15.98
CA ALA A 222 7.48 7.05 -17.10
C ALA A 222 8.33 6.74 -18.34
#